data_AF-A0A2N9MLB4-F1
#
_entry.id   AF-A0A2N9MLB4-F1
#
_cell.length_a   1.000
_cell.length_b   1.000
_cell.length_c   1.000
_cell.angle_alpha   90.00
_cell.angle_beta   90.00
_cell.angle_gamma   90.00
#
_symmetry.space_group_name_H-M   'P 1'
#
loop_
_entity.id
_entity.type
_entity.pdbx_description
1 polymer ?
#
loop_
_entity_poly.entity_id
_entity_poly.type
_entity_poly.pdbx_seq_one_letter_code
_entity_poly.pdbx_strand_id
1 'polypeptide(L)'
;MRRIPLAIGAGALWAALWAQAPRAPERLSAWPSFREIPVPRVQLVRNGLLDFVFDGEMLDRTRADGADVRVYDGTQEIPYVLRVRREIDTSTAFTAREFNRSTEGGVTQASYDLGEQPQQHNQVEIETAGDNFRRLVDVQGSADGVEWYTLVSGAITFQFTARGRTVEQKSVDYPVSRYRYLRIRVERDSQVDRAAPELKTVRIFRSVRVKGEMVSFRGNPESLDADRLYGRPASIWRVDFGARIPLERLVLTMGSGVFSRPYQLDAIDDPASPTALASGVLARSEDATDRQQTIEFPERFARRVKLTVTDDRNAPLPILEFTAQSAARQVVFEAQSAGAGPIRVYYGNPRALAPHYDLAARLPAELRALRMPLGPRRENPIYRPEPKPFSERSPWLVYVVLGAASLVLAAILLSLVRASAGEATGLTAEAPRR
;
A
#
# COMPACT_ATOMS: atom_id res chain seq x y z
N MET A 1 63.23 -4.26 34.99
CA MET A 1 63.05 -3.92 33.55
C MET A 1 61.62 -3.43 33.34
N ARG A 2 61.46 -2.47 32.43
CA ARG A 2 60.42 -1.43 32.38
C ARG A 2 59.00 -1.96 32.19
N ARG A 3 58.06 -1.40 32.97
CA ARG A 3 56.62 -1.41 32.73
C ARG A 3 56.31 -0.54 31.52
N ILE A 4 55.59 -1.07 30.53
CA ILE A 4 55.04 -0.31 29.40
C ILE A 4 53.52 -0.22 29.63
N PRO A 5 52.92 0.98 29.71
CA PRO A 5 51.49 1.13 29.92
C PRO A 5 50.71 0.93 28.62
N LEU A 6 49.58 0.21 28.72
CA LEU A 6 48.52 0.18 27.71
C LEU A 6 47.87 1.57 27.64
N ALA A 7 47.99 2.25 26.50
CA ALA A 7 47.17 3.42 26.17
C ALA A 7 45.99 2.96 25.33
N ILE A 8 44.79 2.97 25.94
CA ILE A 8 43.52 2.75 25.26
C ILE A 8 43.17 4.05 24.53
N GLY A 9 43.32 4.04 23.20
CA GLY A 9 42.87 5.14 22.34
C GLY A 9 41.34 5.09 22.19
N ALA A 10 40.65 5.98 22.91
CA ALA A 10 39.23 6.26 22.67
C ALA A 10 39.09 7.09 21.38
N GLY A 11 38.82 6.42 20.27
CA GLY A 11 38.43 7.08 19.01
C GLY A 11 36.98 7.55 19.09
N ALA A 12 36.78 8.84 19.33
CA ALA A 12 35.47 9.49 19.22
C ALA A 12 35.04 9.52 17.74
N LEU A 13 34.14 8.62 17.36
CA LEU A 13 33.41 8.69 16.09
C LEU A 13 32.43 9.87 16.15
N TRP A 14 32.85 11.02 15.65
CA TRP A 14 31.94 12.10 15.31
C TRP A 14 31.09 11.67 14.12
N ALA A 15 29.86 11.24 14.39
CA ALA A 15 28.83 11.14 13.37
C ALA A 15 28.48 12.56 12.91
N ALA A 16 29.12 13.01 11.84
CA ALA A 16 28.67 14.20 11.13
C ALA A 16 27.28 13.91 10.58
N LEU A 17 26.25 14.54 11.18
CA LEU A 17 24.95 14.71 10.56
C LEU A 17 25.14 15.59 9.33
N TRP A 18 25.36 14.95 8.18
CA TRP A 18 25.27 15.64 6.89
C TRP A 18 23.80 16.03 6.68
N ALA A 19 23.46 17.28 6.98
CA ALA A 19 22.28 17.90 6.41
C ALA A 19 22.41 17.81 4.89
N GLN A 20 21.60 16.96 4.25
CA GLN A 20 21.58 16.87 2.80
C GLN A 20 21.15 18.23 2.26
N ALA A 21 22.05 18.92 1.57
CA ALA A 21 21.69 20.11 0.80
C ALA A 21 20.53 19.74 -0.14
N PRO A 22 19.56 20.65 -0.35
CA PRO A 22 18.48 20.42 -1.31
C PRO A 22 19.09 20.09 -2.67
N ARG A 23 18.90 18.84 -3.11
CA ARG A 23 19.44 18.37 -4.40
C ARG A 23 18.65 19.05 -5.51
N ALA A 24 19.35 19.48 -6.55
CA ALA A 24 18.74 20.11 -7.71
C ALA A 24 17.68 19.19 -8.34
N PRO A 25 16.56 19.74 -8.84
CA PRO A 25 15.51 18.96 -9.49
C PRO A 25 16.07 18.15 -10.66
N GLU A 26 15.53 16.95 -10.88
CA GLU A 26 16.00 16.08 -11.94
C GLU A 26 15.78 16.71 -13.31
N ARG A 27 16.82 16.74 -14.15
CA ARG A 27 16.71 17.28 -15.51
C ARG A 27 15.66 16.52 -16.31
N LEU A 28 14.84 17.23 -17.10
CA LEU A 28 13.85 16.61 -18.00
C LEU A 28 14.46 15.59 -18.98
N SER A 29 15.75 15.70 -19.31
CA SER A 29 16.47 14.72 -20.13
C SER A 29 16.72 13.36 -19.44
N ALA A 30 16.47 13.23 -18.15
CA ALA A 30 16.61 11.97 -17.41
C ALA A 30 15.36 11.08 -17.48
N TRP A 31 14.26 11.59 -18.05
CA TRP A 31 12.97 10.92 -18.08
C TRP A 31 12.73 10.29 -19.45
N PRO A 32 12.52 8.97 -19.55
CA PRO A 32 12.42 8.29 -20.84
C PRO A 32 11.11 8.60 -21.58
N SER A 33 10.00 8.74 -20.86
CA SER A 33 8.69 8.88 -21.46
C SER A 33 7.84 9.91 -20.72
N PHE A 34 6.82 10.41 -21.41
CA PHE A 34 5.81 11.27 -20.81
C PHE A 34 4.42 10.99 -21.41
N ARG A 35 3.40 11.45 -20.71
CA ARG A 35 2.00 11.48 -21.17
C ARG A 35 1.43 12.88 -21.00
N GLU A 36 0.51 13.27 -21.87
CA GLU A 36 -0.18 14.54 -21.75
C GLU A 36 -1.54 14.35 -21.07
N ILE A 37 -1.87 15.28 -20.17
CA ILE A 37 -3.21 15.39 -19.60
C ILE A 37 -3.92 16.53 -20.34
N PRO A 38 -4.99 16.24 -21.12
CA PRO A 38 -5.74 17.28 -21.78
C PRO A 38 -6.57 18.02 -20.74
N VAL A 39 -6.13 19.20 -20.30
CA VAL A 39 -6.89 20.05 -19.37
C VAL A 39 -7.56 21.19 -20.15
N PRO A 40 -8.88 21.16 -20.36
CA PRO A 40 -9.60 22.30 -20.93
C PRO A 40 -9.42 23.52 -20.04
N ARG A 41 -9.16 24.70 -20.64
CA ARG A 41 -8.96 25.96 -19.89
C ARG A 41 -10.10 26.28 -18.91
N VAL A 42 -11.33 25.89 -19.25
CA VAL A 42 -12.51 26.07 -18.38
C VAL A 42 -12.37 25.30 -17.06
N GLN A 43 -11.72 24.14 -17.08
CA GLN A 43 -11.54 23.29 -15.90
C GLN A 43 -10.45 23.82 -14.96
N LEU A 44 -9.46 24.57 -15.47
CA LEU A 44 -8.44 25.24 -14.65
C LEU A 44 -9.02 26.35 -13.77
N VAL A 45 -10.08 27.02 -14.24
CA VAL A 45 -10.70 28.16 -13.55
C VAL A 45 -11.81 27.72 -12.59
N ARG A 46 -12.48 26.59 -12.86
CA ARG A 46 -13.65 26.14 -12.08
C ARG A 46 -13.33 25.14 -10.96
N ASN A 47 -12.20 24.45 -11.02
CA ASN A 47 -11.86 23.39 -10.08
C ASN A 47 -10.63 23.76 -9.25
N GLY A 48 -10.66 23.50 -7.95
CA GLY A 48 -9.48 23.69 -7.09
C GLY A 48 -8.43 22.59 -7.29
N LEU A 49 -8.87 21.34 -7.52
CA LEU A 49 -8.02 20.16 -7.60
C LEU A 49 -8.33 19.34 -8.86
N LEU A 50 -7.27 18.88 -9.52
CA LEU A 50 -7.31 17.92 -10.63
C LEU A 50 -6.62 16.64 -10.19
N ASP A 51 -7.04 15.51 -10.74
CA ASP A 51 -6.39 14.23 -10.49
C ASP A 51 -6.36 13.30 -11.71
N PHE A 52 -5.50 12.29 -11.63
CA PHE A 52 -5.49 11.15 -12.54
C PHE A 52 -5.07 9.89 -11.78
N VAL A 53 -5.36 8.73 -12.35
CA VAL A 53 -4.97 7.43 -11.80
C VAL A 53 -4.07 6.71 -12.78
N PHE A 54 -3.06 6.00 -12.25
CA PHE A 54 -2.16 5.21 -13.08
C PHE A 54 -2.93 4.06 -13.74
N ASP A 55 -2.79 3.94 -15.05
CA ASP A 55 -3.26 2.80 -15.82
C ASP A 55 -2.19 1.68 -15.87
N GLY A 56 -2.53 0.54 -16.48
CA GLY A 56 -1.61 -0.60 -16.57
C GLY A 56 -0.30 -0.26 -17.28
N GLU A 57 -0.34 0.54 -18.36
CA GLU A 57 0.86 0.90 -19.12
C GLU A 57 1.79 1.83 -18.34
N MET A 58 1.25 2.77 -17.57
CA MET A 58 2.04 3.62 -16.69
C MET A 58 2.63 2.79 -15.52
N LEU A 59 1.84 1.92 -14.90
CA LEU A 59 2.29 1.06 -13.80
C LEU A 59 3.44 0.13 -14.20
N ASP A 60 3.41 -0.41 -15.42
CA ASP A 60 4.46 -1.30 -15.94
C ASP A 60 5.85 -0.65 -15.98
N ARG A 61 5.90 0.68 -16.14
CA ARG A 61 7.13 1.47 -16.33
C ARG A 61 7.46 2.40 -15.18
N THR A 62 6.61 2.43 -14.16
CA THR A 62 6.81 3.25 -12.97
C THR A 62 7.35 2.35 -11.86
N ARG A 63 8.23 2.88 -11.01
CA ARG A 63 8.66 2.16 -9.81
C ARG A 63 7.47 1.89 -8.90
N ALA A 64 7.56 0.83 -8.13
CA ALA A 64 6.50 0.42 -7.21
C ALA A 64 6.12 1.50 -6.17
N ASP A 65 7.09 2.35 -5.81
CA ASP A 65 6.92 3.49 -4.89
C ASP A 65 6.42 4.77 -5.58
N GLY A 66 6.36 4.82 -6.92
CA GLY A 66 5.93 5.98 -7.69
C GLY A 66 6.84 7.21 -7.58
N ALA A 67 8.06 7.03 -7.07
CA ALA A 67 9.02 8.12 -6.88
C ALA A 67 9.50 8.70 -8.22
N ASP A 68 9.44 7.91 -9.29
CA ASP A 68 9.76 8.27 -10.65
C ASP A 68 8.54 8.76 -11.44
N VAL A 69 7.78 9.67 -10.84
CA VAL A 69 6.74 10.44 -11.53
C VAL A 69 6.98 11.93 -11.31
N ARG A 70 6.78 12.75 -12.34
CA ARG A 70 6.76 14.21 -12.22
C ARG A 70 5.67 14.79 -13.08
N VAL A 71 5.05 15.86 -12.61
CA VAL A 71 4.02 16.61 -13.34
C VAL A 71 4.61 17.97 -13.70
N TYR A 72 4.51 18.36 -14.96
CA TYR A 72 5.09 19.60 -15.49
C TYR A 72 4.08 20.35 -16.36
N ASP A 73 4.09 21.68 -16.28
CA ASP A 73 3.56 22.57 -17.31
C ASP A 73 4.72 23.30 -17.98
N GLY A 74 5.01 22.93 -19.23
CA GLY A 74 6.25 23.35 -19.90
C GLY A 74 7.49 22.87 -19.15
N THR A 75 8.23 23.81 -18.56
CA THR A 75 9.42 23.54 -17.73
C THR A 75 9.16 23.73 -16.23
N GLN A 76 7.96 24.15 -15.85
CA GLN A 76 7.58 24.37 -14.46
C GLN A 76 7.05 23.06 -13.87
N GLU A 77 7.66 22.60 -12.79
CA GLU A 77 7.18 21.43 -12.06
C GLU A 77 5.94 21.82 -11.24
N ILE A 78 4.91 20.96 -11.29
CA ILE A 78 3.66 21.10 -10.57
C ILE A 78 3.71 20.20 -9.33
N PRO A 79 3.64 20.78 -8.12
CA PRO A 79 3.50 20.02 -6.89
C PRO A 79 2.27 19.12 -6.91
N TYR A 80 2.44 17.87 -6.48
CA TYR A 80 1.36 16.89 -6.47
C TYR A 80 1.43 15.99 -5.23
N VAL A 81 0.37 15.22 -5.00
CA VAL A 81 0.31 14.18 -3.97
C VAL A 81 -0.05 12.86 -4.63
N LEU A 82 0.80 11.84 -4.47
CA LEU A 82 0.49 10.46 -4.83
C LEU A 82 -0.21 9.78 -3.65
N ARG A 83 -1.46 9.41 -3.83
CA ARG A 83 -2.28 8.69 -2.85
C ARG A 83 -2.52 7.27 -3.33
N VAL A 84 -2.40 6.30 -2.43
CA VAL A 84 -2.94 4.95 -2.65
C VAL A 84 -4.33 4.89 -2.01
N ARG A 85 -5.37 4.76 -2.83
CA ARG A 85 -6.78 4.85 -2.43
C ARG A 85 -7.30 3.56 -1.79
N ARG A 86 -6.61 3.10 -0.74
CA ARG A 86 -7.09 1.99 0.08
C ARG A 86 -8.32 2.42 0.85
N GLU A 87 -9.24 1.48 1.02
CA GLU A 87 -10.29 1.64 2.00
C GLU A 87 -9.65 1.61 3.39
N ILE A 88 -9.96 2.63 4.18
CA ILE A 88 -9.55 2.69 5.58
C ILE A 88 -10.85 2.71 6.36
N ASP A 89 -11.08 1.68 7.17
CA ASP A 89 -12.10 1.69 8.21
C ASP A 89 -11.42 1.25 9.50
N THR A 90 -10.92 2.23 10.24
CA THR A 90 -10.24 2.00 11.52
C THR A 90 -10.98 2.73 12.61
N SER A 91 -11.28 2.03 13.70
CA SER A 91 -11.88 2.60 14.89
C SER A 91 -10.97 2.32 16.09
N THR A 92 -10.46 3.38 16.71
CA THR A 92 -9.65 3.28 17.93
C THR A 92 -10.45 3.79 19.12
N ALA A 93 -10.67 2.93 20.11
CA ALA A 93 -11.39 3.29 21.33
C ALA A 93 -10.51 4.13 22.26
N PHE A 94 -11.12 5.13 22.91
CA PHE A 94 -10.53 5.89 23.99
C PHE A 94 -10.78 5.21 25.34
N THR A 95 -9.81 5.30 26.26
CA THR A 95 -10.05 5.03 27.68
C THR A 95 -10.75 6.24 28.30
N ALA A 96 -12.07 6.27 28.20
CA ALA A 96 -12.89 7.34 28.77
C ALA A 96 -13.28 7.01 30.21
N ARG A 97 -13.16 7.99 31.12
CA ARG A 97 -13.64 7.87 32.51
C ARG A 97 -14.94 8.63 32.67
N GLU A 98 -16.03 7.93 32.97
CA GLU A 98 -17.28 8.56 33.37
C GLU A 98 -17.07 9.30 34.70
N PHE A 99 -17.55 10.54 34.80
CA PHE A 99 -17.45 11.34 36.03
C PHE A 99 -18.77 11.95 36.49
N ASN A 100 -19.81 11.94 35.66
CA ASN A 100 -21.16 12.38 36.02
C ASN A 100 -22.20 11.57 35.28
N ARG A 101 -23.27 11.18 35.97
CA ARG A 101 -24.46 10.56 35.39
C ARG A 101 -25.71 11.09 36.08
N SER A 102 -26.73 11.42 35.28
CA SER A 102 -28.00 11.92 35.78
C SER A 102 -29.15 11.45 34.90
N THR A 103 -30.34 11.42 35.49
CA THR A 103 -31.56 11.04 34.79
C THR A 103 -32.67 12.00 35.18
N GLU A 104 -33.27 12.67 34.21
CA GLU A 104 -34.33 13.66 34.43
C GLU A 104 -35.26 13.72 33.22
N GLY A 105 -36.58 13.83 33.43
CA GLY A 105 -37.53 14.15 32.35
C GLY A 105 -37.58 13.14 31.19
N GLY A 106 -37.23 11.87 31.42
CA GLY A 106 -37.14 10.86 30.36
C GLY A 106 -35.82 10.89 29.59
N VAL A 107 -34.81 11.57 30.12
CA VAL A 107 -33.50 11.72 29.51
C VAL A 107 -32.45 11.16 30.46
N THR A 108 -31.52 10.38 29.92
CA THR A 108 -30.31 9.97 30.64
C THR A 108 -29.13 10.71 30.07
N GLN A 109 -28.34 11.32 30.95
CA GLN A 109 -27.15 12.07 30.60
C GLN A 109 -25.94 11.47 31.30
N ALA A 110 -24.83 11.34 30.58
CA ALA A 110 -23.54 10.92 31.16
C ALA A 110 -22.40 11.78 30.59
N SER A 111 -21.42 12.12 31.44
CA SER A 111 -20.24 12.91 31.06
C SER A 111 -18.96 12.10 31.28
N TYR A 112 -18.04 12.24 30.32
CA TYR A 112 -16.82 11.43 30.19
C TYR A 112 -15.60 12.33 30.05
N ASP A 113 -14.51 11.95 30.71
CA ASP A 113 -13.18 12.55 30.61
C ASP A 113 -12.28 11.67 29.72
N LEU A 114 -11.78 12.24 28.62
CA LEU A 114 -10.89 11.57 27.67
C LEU A 114 -9.39 11.74 28.00
N GLY A 115 -9.07 12.43 29.10
CA GLY A 115 -7.70 12.65 29.58
C GLY A 115 -7.07 13.98 29.17
N GLU A 116 -5.88 14.25 29.72
CA GLU A 116 -5.17 15.54 29.62
C GLU A 116 -4.62 15.86 28.22
N GLN A 117 -4.49 14.86 27.34
CA GLN A 117 -4.02 15.04 25.96
C GLN A 117 -5.11 14.61 24.98
N PRO A 118 -6.07 15.52 24.67
CA PRO A 118 -7.20 15.15 23.83
C PRO A 118 -6.72 14.83 22.42
N GLN A 119 -6.68 13.53 22.10
CA GLN A 119 -6.52 13.07 20.73
C GLN A 119 -7.83 13.32 19.98
N GLN A 120 -7.76 13.30 18.65
CA GLN A 120 -8.94 13.58 17.87
C GLN A 120 -9.96 12.43 17.94
N HIS A 121 -11.23 12.73 18.20
CA HIS A 121 -12.33 11.77 18.28
C HIS A 121 -13.54 12.28 17.47
N ASN A 122 -14.43 11.37 17.05
CA ASN A 122 -15.53 11.71 16.14
C ASN A 122 -16.72 10.73 16.16
N GLN A 123 -16.72 9.73 17.05
CA GLN A 123 -17.82 8.77 17.14
C GLN A 123 -18.03 8.36 18.60
N VAL A 124 -19.28 8.06 18.96
CA VAL A 124 -19.65 7.41 20.21
C VAL A 124 -20.54 6.21 19.91
N GLU A 125 -20.26 5.08 20.53
CA GLU A 125 -21.16 3.93 20.55
C GLU A 125 -21.84 3.87 21.91
N ILE A 126 -23.16 3.77 21.90
CA ILE A 126 -24.03 3.86 23.06
C ILE A 126 -24.88 2.60 23.12
N GLU A 127 -24.69 1.83 24.18
CA GLU A 127 -25.51 0.67 24.49
C GLU A 127 -26.52 1.05 25.57
N THR A 128 -27.81 0.86 25.27
CA THR A 128 -28.91 1.15 26.18
C THR A 128 -29.75 -0.09 26.45
N ALA A 129 -30.41 -0.15 27.61
CA ALA A 129 -31.40 -1.20 27.89
C ALA A 129 -32.70 -1.02 27.08
N GLY A 130 -33.43 -2.12 26.86
CA GLY A 130 -34.69 -2.18 26.11
C GLY A 130 -34.53 -2.66 24.67
N ASP A 131 -35.65 -2.96 24.02
CA ASP A 131 -35.74 -3.46 22.64
C ASP A 131 -36.80 -2.68 21.85
N ASN A 132 -36.74 -2.70 20.52
CA ASN A 132 -37.74 -2.08 19.63
C ASN A 132 -37.94 -0.58 19.88
N PHE A 133 -36.85 0.17 20.01
CA PHE A 133 -36.86 1.60 20.27
C PHE A 133 -36.20 2.40 19.15
N ARG A 134 -36.53 3.69 19.09
CA ARG A 134 -35.81 4.73 18.35
C ARG A 134 -35.61 5.95 19.25
N ARG A 135 -34.39 6.12 19.75
CA ARG A 135 -34.02 7.16 20.72
C ARG A 135 -33.19 8.25 20.08
N LEU A 136 -33.38 9.47 20.56
CA LEU A 136 -32.59 10.64 20.14
C LEU A 136 -31.38 10.82 21.04
N VAL A 137 -30.27 11.23 20.46
CA VAL A 137 -28.99 11.43 21.12
C VAL A 137 -28.43 12.79 20.76
N ASP A 138 -28.02 13.54 21.79
CA ASP A 138 -27.16 14.71 21.65
C ASP A 138 -25.77 14.41 22.20
N VAL A 139 -24.75 14.91 21.52
CA VAL A 139 -23.35 14.84 21.97
C VAL A 139 -22.81 16.26 22.03
N GLN A 140 -22.31 16.64 23.21
CA GLN A 140 -21.64 17.91 23.44
C GLN A 140 -20.19 17.67 23.83
N GLY A 141 -19.32 18.61 23.48
CA GLY A 141 -17.92 18.62 23.86
C GLY A 141 -17.58 19.85 24.69
N SER A 142 -16.60 19.69 25.58
CA SER A 142 -16.10 20.76 26.43
C SER A 142 -14.58 20.62 26.65
N ALA A 143 -13.89 21.75 26.74
CA ALA A 143 -12.47 21.78 27.07
C ALA A 143 -12.22 21.78 28.59
N ASP A 144 -13.16 22.34 29.36
CA ASP A 144 -13.02 22.65 30.79
C ASP A 144 -14.06 21.95 31.69
N GLY A 145 -15.06 21.30 31.09
CA GLY A 145 -16.18 20.66 31.78
C GLY A 145 -17.27 21.65 32.21
N VAL A 146 -17.09 22.95 31.93
CA VAL A 146 -17.98 24.05 32.34
C VAL A 146 -18.77 24.56 31.13
N GLU A 147 -18.08 24.94 30.06
CA GLU A 147 -18.71 25.39 28.82
C GLU A 147 -18.86 24.24 27.84
N TRP A 148 -20.09 24.03 27.35
CA TRP A 148 -20.44 22.89 26.50
C TRP A 148 -20.91 23.35 25.13
N TYR A 149 -20.36 22.73 24.10
CA TYR A 149 -20.64 23.02 22.70
C TYR A 149 -21.23 21.79 22.03
N THR A 150 -22.35 21.94 21.34
CA THR A 150 -23.00 20.84 20.61
C THR A 150 -22.12 20.37 19.46
N LEU A 151 -21.77 19.08 19.46
CA LEU A 151 -21.07 18.42 18.35
C LEU A 151 -22.07 17.79 17.38
N VAL A 152 -23.14 17.19 17.91
CA VAL A 152 -24.30 16.72 17.16
C VAL A 152 -25.53 16.77 18.05
N SER A 153 -26.69 17.03 17.45
CA SER A 153 -27.98 16.99 18.15
C SER A 153 -29.03 16.26 17.32
N GLY A 154 -29.92 15.54 18.00
CA GLY A 154 -30.99 14.77 17.37
C GLY A 154 -30.51 13.56 16.57
N ALA A 155 -29.32 13.04 16.85
CA ALA A 155 -28.84 11.80 16.25
C ALA A 155 -29.72 10.62 16.70
N ILE A 156 -29.83 9.57 15.90
CA ILE A 156 -30.74 8.46 16.18
C ILE A 156 -29.93 7.22 16.54
N THR A 157 -30.30 6.59 17.66
CA THR A 157 -29.96 5.20 17.97
C THR A 157 -31.22 4.36 17.96
N PHE A 158 -31.15 3.15 17.41
CA PHE A 158 -32.31 2.28 17.34
C PHE A 158 -31.92 0.81 17.46
N GLN A 159 -32.89 -0.01 17.85
CA GLN A 159 -32.79 -1.46 17.81
C GLN A 159 -34.18 -2.01 17.52
N PHE A 160 -34.31 -2.82 16.46
CA PHE A 160 -35.57 -3.47 16.09
C PHE A 160 -35.34 -4.96 15.86
N THR A 161 -36.19 -5.79 16.47
CA THR A 161 -36.16 -7.25 16.36
C THR A 161 -37.45 -7.73 15.69
N ALA A 162 -37.33 -8.39 14.54
CA ALA A 162 -38.45 -8.98 13.82
C ALA A 162 -38.07 -10.35 13.24
N ARG A 163 -38.94 -11.35 13.45
CA ARG A 163 -38.76 -12.73 12.93
C ARG A 163 -37.37 -13.32 13.24
N GLY A 164 -36.90 -13.13 14.48
CA GLY A 164 -35.60 -13.65 14.94
C GLY A 164 -34.37 -12.91 14.38
N ARG A 165 -34.54 -11.79 13.67
CA ARG A 165 -33.44 -10.93 13.20
C ARG A 165 -33.49 -9.59 13.92
N THR A 166 -32.32 -9.13 14.38
CA THR A 166 -32.14 -7.82 15.01
C THR A 166 -31.39 -6.90 14.06
N VAL A 167 -31.89 -5.68 13.88
CA VAL A 167 -31.19 -4.59 13.20
C VAL A 167 -31.01 -3.46 14.20
N GLU A 168 -29.79 -2.95 14.33
CA GLU A 168 -29.46 -1.94 15.33
C GLU A 168 -28.49 -0.88 14.80
N GLN A 169 -28.61 0.33 15.33
CA GLN A 169 -27.62 1.41 15.20
C GLN A 169 -27.34 1.96 16.60
N LYS A 170 -26.15 1.63 17.10
CA LYS A 170 -25.64 2.07 18.41
C LYS A 170 -24.64 3.22 18.31
N SER A 171 -24.13 3.49 17.11
CA SER A 171 -23.11 4.51 16.87
C SER A 171 -23.72 5.83 16.42
N VAL A 172 -23.19 6.92 16.97
CA VAL A 172 -23.48 8.30 16.61
C VAL A 172 -22.18 8.98 16.18
N ASP A 173 -22.15 9.45 14.95
CA ASP A 173 -21.04 10.19 14.36
C ASP A 173 -21.19 11.70 14.59
N TYR A 174 -20.07 12.39 14.76
CA TYR A 174 -20.00 13.85 14.91
C TYR A 174 -18.70 14.41 14.28
N PRO A 175 -18.58 15.74 14.05
CA PRO A 175 -17.37 16.31 13.47
C PRO A 175 -16.11 15.98 14.29
N VAL A 176 -14.97 15.84 13.61
CA VAL A 176 -13.69 15.58 14.27
C VAL A 176 -13.41 16.68 15.30
N SER A 177 -13.26 16.27 16.55
CA SER A 177 -13.09 17.16 17.71
C SER A 177 -11.86 16.77 18.52
N ARG A 178 -11.41 17.71 19.37
CA ARG A 178 -10.33 17.54 20.36
C ARG A 178 -10.79 18.00 21.74
N TYR A 179 -12.08 17.97 22.02
CA TYR A 179 -12.58 18.30 23.36
C TYR A 179 -12.19 17.20 24.34
N ARG A 180 -11.74 17.59 25.53
CA ARG A 180 -11.37 16.64 26.59
C ARG A 180 -12.59 15.95 27.17
N TYR A 181 -13.67 16.71 27.37
CA TYR A 181 -14.88 16.20 28.00
C TYR A 181 -15.97 16.02 26.96
N LEU A 182 -16.70 14.91 27.06
CA LEU A 182 -17.90 14.64 26.28
C LEU A 182 -19.09 14.48 27.21
N ARG A 183 -20.24 15.01 26.79
CA ARG A 183 -21.52 14.82 27.46
C ARG A 183 -22.49 14.25 26.45
N ILE A 184 -23.06 13.11 26.80
CA ILE A 184 -23.99 12.37 25.96
C ILE A 184 -25.34 12.38 26.64
N ARG A 185 -26.35 12.79 25.91
CA ARG A 185 -27.73 12.88 26.36
C ARG A 185 -28.56 11.95 25.48
N VAL A 186 -29.26 11.00 26.08
CA VAL A 186 -30.12 10.05 25.39
C VAL A 186 -31.56 10.23 25.87
N GLU A 187 -32.43 10.60 24.95
CA GLU A 187 -33.84 10.81 25.21
C GLU A 187 -34.61 9.52 25.01
N ARG A 188 -35.60 9.29 25.88
CA ARG A 188 -36.53 8.17 25.76
C ARG A 188 -37.27 8.22 24.42
N ASP A 189 -37.57 7.04 23.88
CA ASP A 189 -38.55 6.92 22.82
C ASP A 189 -39.95 7.11 23.44
N SER A 190 -40.60 8.22 23.08
CA SER A 190 -41.92 8.56 23.63
C SER A 190 -43.01 7.50 23.42
N GLN A 191 -42.85 6.60 22.43
CA GLN A 191 -43.84 5.60 22.07
C GLN A 191 -43.69 4.29 22.87
N VAL A 192 -42.47 3.92 23.26
CA VAL A 192 -42.19 2.62 23.90
C VAL A 192 -41.59 2.73 25.30
N ASP A 193 -40.87 3.82 25.59
CA ASP A 193 -40.18 3.98 26.86
C ASP A 193 -41.07 4.71 27.89
N ARG A 194 -41.26 4.06 29.05
CA ARG A 194 -41.99 4.62 30.21
C ARG A 194 -41.13 5.53 31.10
N ALA A 195 -39.81 5.38 31.02
CA ALA A 195 -38.83 6.13 31.79
C ALA A 195 -37.63 6.45 30.89
N ALA A 196 -36.67 7.20 31.43
CA ALA A 196 -35.43 7.45 30.71
C ALA A 196 -34.65 6.13 30.46
N PRO A 197 -33.95 6.01 29.33
CA PRO A 197 -33.24 4.79 28.98
C PRO A 197 -31.99 4.59 29.86
N GLU A 198 -31.78 3.39 30.36
CA GLU A 198 -30.54 3.05 31.09
C GLU A 198 -29.37 2.95 30.11
N LEU A 199 -28.28 3.70 30.38
CA LEU A 199 -27.01 3.58 29.64
C LEU A 199 -26.19 2.44 30.23
N LYS A 200 -25.97 1.38 29.46
CA LYS A 200 -25.12 0.24 29.86
C LYS A 200 -23.65 0.55 29.63
N THR A 201 -23.30 0.76 28.36
CA THR A 201 -21.92 0.95 27.91
C THR A 201 -21.86 2.16 27.01
N VAL A 202 -20.85 3.01 27.20
CA VAL A 202 -20.51 4.07 26.26
C VAL A 202 -19.05 3.94 25.90
N ARG A 203 -18.77 3.86 24.61
CA ARG A 203 -17.40 3.81 24.07
C ARG A 203 -17.21 4.97 23.11
N ILE A 204 -16.12 5.70 23.26
CA ILE A 204 -15.78 6.85 22.43
C ILE A 204 -14.65 6.45 21.50
N PHE A 205 -14.75 6.83 20.23
CA PHE A 205 -13.83 6.39 19.20
C PHE A 205 -13.27 7.54 18.38
N ARG A 206 -12.06 7.30 17.88
CA ARG A 206 -11.62 7.85 16.62
C ARG A 206 -11.93 6.85 15.52
N SER A 207 -12.96 7.12 14.73
CA SER A 207 -13.27 6.39 13.51
C SER A 207 -12.72 7.14 12.30
N VAL A 208 -11.84 6.52 11.54
CA VAL A 208 -11.37 7.01 10.24
C VAL A 208 -11.95 6.10 9.17
N ARG A 209 -12.93 6.63 8.44
CA ARG A 209 -13.54 5.99 7.28
C ARG A 209 -13.13 6.75 6.03
N VAL A 210 -12.38 6.10 5.15
CA VAL A 210 -12.02 6.63 3.84
C VAL A 210 -12.43 5.59 2.81
N LYS A 211 -13.35 5.96 1.93
CA LYS A 211 -13.77 5.09 0.84
C LYS A 211 -12.60 4.86 -0.13
N GLY A 212 -12.24 3.58 -0.28
CA GLY A 212 -11.25 3.15 -1.26
C GLY A 212 -11.73 3.30 -2.70
N GLU A 213 -10.80 3.29 -3.64
CA GLU A 213 -11.05 3.21 -5.08
C GLU A 213 -10.24 2.01 -5.59
N MET A 214 -10.91 0.95 -6.03
CA MET A 214 -10.25 -0.22 -6.62
C MET A 214 -10.20 -0.07 -8.13
N VAL A 215 -9.04 -0.36 -8.72
CA VAL A 215 -8.86 -0.50 -10.17
C VAL A 215 -8.78 -1.98 -10.50
N SER A 216 -9.44 -2.37 -11.59
CA SER A 216 -9.48 -3.75 -12.08
C SER A 216 -8.63 -3.90 -13.34
N PHE A 217 -7.86 -4.97 -13.41
CA PHE A 217 -7.05 -5.35 -14.56
C PHE A 217 -7.45 -6.74 -15.02
N ARG A 218 -7.99 -6.84 -16.23
CA ARG A 218 -8.38 -8.13 -16.81
C ARG A 218 -7.15 -8.95 -17.12
N GLY A 219 -7.13 -10.19 -16.62
CA GLY A 219 -6.11 -11.16 -16.92
C GLY A 219 -6.46 -11.97 -18.16
N ASN A 220 -5.46 -12.27 -18.97
CA ASN A 220 -5.58 -13.19 -20.10
C ASN A 220 -5.03 -14.55 -19.65
N PRO A 221 -5.89 -15.56 -19.44
CA PRO A 221 -5.40 -16.90 -19.12
C PRO A 221 -4.66 -17.48 -20.33
N GLU A 222 -3.53 -18.13 -20.06
CA GLU A 222 -2.80 -18.98 -21.00
C GLU A 222 -3.50 -20.36 -21.12
N SER A 223 -2.83 -21.35 -21.70
CA SER A 223 -3.38 -22.71 -21.75
C SER A 223 -3.59 -23.27 -20.34
N LEU A 224 -4.74 -23.93 -20.14
CA LEU A 224 -5.00 -24.72 -18.95
C LEU A 224 -4.10 -25.95 -18.99
N ASP A 225 -3.23 -26.06 -17.99
CA ASP A 225 -2.38 -27.24 -17.82
C ASP A 225 -2.94 -28.10 -16.68
N ALA A 226 -2.74 -29.41 -16.80
CA ALA A 226 -2.98 -30.36 -15.72
C ALA A 226 -1.63 -30.84 -15.17
N ASP A 227 -1.47 -30.77 -13.85
CA ASP A 227 -0.25 -31.23 -13.17
C ASP A 227 -0.61 -31.82 -11.79
N ARG A 228 0.38 -31.98 -10.91
CA ARG A 228 0.20 -32.42 -9.53
C ARG A 228 0.65 -31.36 -8.55
N LEU A 229 -0.21 -31.01 -7.60
CA LEU A 229 0.16 -30.25 -6.41
C LEU A 229 0.30 -31.21 -5.23
N TYR A 230 1.51 -31.33 -4.67
CA TYR A 230 1.84 -32.32 -3.62
C TYR A 230 1.41 -33.76 -3.95
N GLY A 231 1.57 -34.15 -5.22
CA GLY A 231 1.21 -35.49 -5.71
C GLY A 231 -0.29 -35.70 -5.99
N ARG A 232 -1.15 -34.70 -5.77
CA ARG A 232 -2.59 -34.75 -6.04
C ARG A 232 -2.91 -34.11 -7.39
N PRO A 233 -3.86 -34.66 -8.18
CA PRO A 233 -4.29 -34.05 -9.43
C PRO A 233 -4.72 -32.59 -9.23
N ALA A 234 -4.21 -31.70 -10.07
CA ALA A 234 -4.46 -30.27 -9.98
C ALA A 234 -4.55 -29.62 -11.37
N SER A 235 -5.36 -28.57 -11.46
CA SER A 235 -5.48 -27.68 -12.60
C SER A 235 -4.64 -26.44 -12.37
N ILE A 236 -3.92 -26.00 -13.40
CA ILE A 236 -3.03 -24.84 -13.36
C ILE A 236 -3.49 -23.81 -14.39
N TRP A 237 -3.81 -22.62 -13.91
CA TRP A 237 -4.03 -21.43 -14.73
C TRP A 237 -2.85 -20.49 -14.59
N ARG A 238 -2.17 -20.20 -15.69
CA ARG A 238 -1.24 -19.06 -15.79
C ARG A 238 -1.97 -17.89 -16.42
N VAL A 239 -1.85 -16.72 -15.82
CA VAL A 239 -2.59 -15.52 -16.23
C VAL A 239 -1.62 -14.38 -16.42
N ASP A 240 -1.60 -13.77 -17.61
CA ASP A 240 -0.82 -12.57 -17.92
C ASP A 240 -1.76 -11.35 -17.93
N PHE A 241 -1.46 -10.34 -17.11
CA PHE A 241 -2.21 -9.08 -17.05
C PHE A 241 -1.73 -8.05 -18.08
N GLY A 242 -0.74 -8.40 -18.92
CA GLY A 242 -0.19 -7.55 -19.98
C GLY A 242 0.78 -6.47 -19.51
N ALA A 243 0.77 -6.15 -18.22
CA ALA A 243 1.60 -5.15 -17.56
C ALA A 243 1.94 -5.59 -16.14
N ARG A 244 3.10 -5.17 -15.63
CA ARG A 244 3.46 -5.35 -14.23
C ARG A 244 2.69 -4.37 -13.36
N ILE A 245 1.65 -4.88 -12.72
CA ILE A 245 0.67 -4.09 -11.95
C ILE A 245 0.73 -4.43 -10.47
N PRO A 246 0.29 -3.54 -9.58
CA PRO A 246 -0.04 -3.88 -8.20
C PRO A 246 -1.33 -4.72 -8.18
N LEU A 247 -1.31 -5.80 -7.41
CA LEU A 247 -2.46 -6.66 -7.13
C LEU A 247 -2.51 -6.96 -5.64
N GLU A 248 -3.70 -6.86 -5.06
CA GLU A 248 -4.00 -7.27 -3.68
C GLU A 248 -5.26 -8.15 -3.61
N ARG A 249 -5.98 -8.27 -4.74
CA ARG A 249 -7.05 -9.25 -4.94
C ARG A 249 -6.94 -9.91 -6.31
N LEU A 250 -7.26 -11.19 -6.36
CA LEU A 250 -7.58 -11.92 -7.59
C LEU A 250 -9.05 -12.34 -7.54
N VAL A 251 -9.86 -11.74 -8.40
CA VAL A 251 -11.29 -12.04 -8.54
C VAL A 251 -11.47 -13.03 -9.69
N LEU A 252 -12.10 -14.15 -9.39
CA LEU A 252 -12.42 -15.23 -10.31
C LEU A 252 -13.91 -15.18 -10.62
N THR A 253 -14.27 -14.96 -11.88
CA THR A 253 -15.66 -15.15 -12.33
C THR A 253 -15.85 -16.62 -12.64
N MET A 254 -16.75 -17.29 -11.91
CA MET A 254 -16.96 -18.73 -12.02
C MET A 254 -18.25 -19.05 -12.78
N GLY A 255 -18.26 -20.19 -13.47
CA GLY A 255 -19.47 -20.86 -13.94
C GLY A 255 -20.35 -21.38 -12.80
N SER A 256 -21.36 -22.17 -13.12
CA SER A 256 -22.24 -22.80 -12.12
C SER A 256 -21.55 -23.98 -11.41
N GLY A 257 -22.07 -24.36 -10.25
CA GLY A 257 -21.65 -25.55 -9.51
C GLY A 257 -21.29 -25.26 -8.05
N VAL A 258 -21.26 -26.34 -7.27
CA VAL A 258 -20.87 -26.37 -5.85
C VAL A 258 -19.47 -26.97 -5.78
N PHE A 259 -18.57 -26.34 -5.03
CA PHE A 259 -17.21 -26.82 -4.91
C PHE A 259 -16.58 -26.40 -3.58
N SER A 260 -15.55 -27.14 -3.18
CA SER A 260 -14.63 -26.80 -2.10
C SER A 260 -13.28 -27.39 -2.46
N ARG A 261 -12.33 -26.54 -2.90
CA ARG A 261 -11.05 -26.96 -3.48
C ARG A 261 -9.88 -26.17 -2.89
N PRO A 262 -8.83 -26.84 -2.39
CA PRO A 262 -7.60 -26.16 -2.03
C PRO A 262 -6.97 -25.45 -3.23
N TYR A 263 -6.38 -24.28 -3.01
CA TYR A 263 -5.62 -23.56 -4.03
C TYR A 263 -4.30 -23.04 -3.48
N GLN A 264 -3.36 -22.82 -4.40
CA GLN A 264 -2.15 -22.03 -4.23
C GLN A 264 -2.06 -20.98 -5.34
N LEU A 265 -1.70 -19.76 -4.98
CA LEU A 265 -1.51 -18.64 -5.88
C LEU A 265 -0.08 -18.11 -5.75
N ASP A 266 0.64 -18.10 -6.87
CA ASP A 266 2.01 -17.59 -6.95
C ASP A 266 2.10 -16.44 -7.98
N ALA A 267 2.92 -15.42 -7.73
CA ALA A 267 3.44 -14.53 -8.76
C ALA A 267 4.60 -15.22 -9.49
N ILE A 268 4.59 -15.18 -10.82
CA ILE A 268 5.53 -15.92 -11.69
C ILE A 268 6.13 -15.04 -12.79
N ASP A 269 6.43 -13.78 -12.47
CA ASP A 269 7.15 -12.86 -13.36
C ASP A 269 8.49 -13.47 -13.81
N ASP A 270 9.20 -14.10 -12.88
CA ASP A 270 10.34 -15.00 -13.15
C ASP A 270 9.90 -16.44 -12.88
N PRO A 271 9.72 -17.28 -13.91
CA PRO A 271 9.36 -18.69 -13.74
C PRO A 271 10.36 -19.49 -12.91
N ALA A 272 11.63 -19.06 -12.84
CA ALA A 272 12.67 -19.70 -12.03
C ALA A 272 12.57 -19.32 -10.53
N SER A 273 11.88 -18.23 -10.20
CA SER A 273 11.69 -17.75 -8.83
C SER A 273 10.25 -17.33 -8.54
N PRO A 274 9.30 -18.30 -8.47
CA PRO A 274 7.93 -18.01 -8.08
C PRO A 274 7.85 -17.42 -6.66
N THR A 275 7.01 -16.41 -6.47
CA THR A 275 6.73 -15.83 -5.15
C THR A 275 5.31 -16.19 -4.72
N ALA A 276 5.16 -16.93 -3.63
CA ALA A 276 3.84 -17.25 -3.10
C ALA A 276 3.08 -15.98 -2.68
N LEU A 277 1.82 -15.87 -3.10
CA LEU A 277 0.92 -14.76 -2.76
C LEU A 277 -0.14 -15.18 -1.75
N ALA A 278 -0.79 -16.32 -1.99
CA ALA A 278 -1.87 -16.83 -1.16
C ALA A 278 -2.03 -18.34 -1.30
N SER A 279 -2.65 -18.95 -0.29
CA SER A 279 -3.14 -20.32 -0.36
C SER A 279 -4.38 -20.44 0.52
N GLY A 280 -5.32 -21.32 0.15
CA GLY A 280 -6.55 -21.48 0.92
C GLY A 280 -7.49 -22.47 0.27
N VAL A 281 -8.79 -22.30 0.48
CA VAL A 281 -9.84 -23.11 -0.14
C VAL A 281 -10.81 -22.19 -0.89
N LEU A 282 -11.03 -22.46 -2.17
CA LEU A 282 -12.13 -21.88 -2.95
C LEU A 282 -13.38 -22.68 -2.65
N ALA A 283 -14.44 -22.04 -2.15
CA ALA A 283 -15.67 -22.72 -1.77
C ALA A 283 -16.92 -21.97 -2.20
N ARG A 284 -17.90 -22.70 -2.75
CA ARG A 284 -19.22 -22.22 -3.08
C ARG A 284 -20.27 -23.22 -2.63
N SER A 285 -21.25 -22.76 -1.84
CA SER A 285 -22.42 -23.53 -1.42
C SER A 285 -23.59 -23.38 -2.41
N GLU A 286 -24.63 -24.20 -2.26
CA GLU A 286 -25.83 -24.15 -3.11
C GLU A 286 -26.60 -22.83 -2.99
N ASP A 287 -26.62 -22.22 -1.81
CA ASP A 287 -27.32 -20.96 -1.55
C ASP A 287 -26.54 -19.72 -2.04
N ALA A 288 -25.28 -19.89 -2.46
CA ALA A 288 -24.44 -18.80 -2.90
C ALA A 288 -24.84 -18.35 -4.32
N THR A 289 -25.42 -17.16 -4.41
CA THR A 289 -25.82 -16.53 -5.68
C THR A 289 -24.66 -15.80 -6.37
N ASP A 290 -23.57 -15.51 -5.65
CA ASP A 290 -22.44 -14.78 -6.18
C ASP A 290 -21.59 -15.65 -7.13
N ARG A 291 -21.41 -15.13 -8.35
CA ARG A 291 -20.57 -15.75 -9.38
C ARG A 291 -19.08 -15.46 -9.16
N GLN A 292 -18.73 -14.51 -8.32
CA GLN A 292 -17.36 -14.15 -8.03
C GLN A 292 -16.80 -14.94 -6.84
N GLN A 293 -15.50 -15.22 -6.91
CA GLN A 293 -14.70 -15.71 -5.81
C GLN A 293 -13.48 -14.80 -5.71
N THR A 294 -13.20 -14.29 -4.52
CA THR A 294 -12.12 -13.33 -4.31
C THR A 294 -11.04 -13.94 -3.45
N ILE A 295 -9.82 -13.95 -3.97
CA ILE A 295 -8.61 -14.30 -3.22
C ILE A 295 -7.91 -12.99 -2.84
N GLU A 296 -7.79 -12.70 -1.54
CA GLU A 296 -7.12 -11.51 -1.01
C GLU A 296 -5.72 -11.85 -0.47
N PHE A 297 -4.76 -10.94 -0.66
CA PHE A 297 -3.37 -11.09 -0.21
C PHE A 297 -2.68 -9.73 -0.07
N PRO A 298 -1.55 -9.64 0.67
CA PRO A 298 -0.77 -8.41 0.73
C PRO A 298 -0.36 -7.92 -0.66
N GLU A 299 -0.44 -6.60 -0.88
CA GLU A 299 -0.16 -6.02 -2.20
C GLU A 299 1.22 -6.47 -2.72
N ARG A 300 1.22 -7.00 -3.94
CA ARG A 300 2.43 -7.35 -4.67
C ARG A 300 2.36 -6.82 -6.09
N PHE A 301 3.50 -6.38 -6.61
CA PHE A 301 3.61 -6.10 -8.05
C PHE A 301 3.97 -7.38 -8.79
N ALA A 302 3.12 -7.75 -9.75
CA ALA A 302 3.36 -8.83 -10.70
C ALA A 302 2.68 -8.53 -12.04
N ARG A 303 3.22 -9.08 -13.11
CA ARG A 303 2.59 -9.18 -14.43
C ARG A 303 1.89 -10.51 -14.62
N ARG A 304 2.46 -11.59 -14.08
CA ARG A 304 1.93 -12.94 -14.24
C ARG A 304 1.67 -13.62 -12.90
N VAL A 305 0.56 -14.33 -12.84
CA VAL A 305 0.23 -15.20 -11.71
C VAL A 305 -0.06 -16.62 -12.17
N LYS A 306 0.15 -17.57 -11.26
CA LYS A 306 -0.16 -18.98 -11.44
C LYS A 306 -1.10 -19.41 -10.32
N LEU A 307 -2.33 -19.73 -10.68
CA LEU A 307 -3.30 -20.34 -9.78
C LEU A 307 -3.26 -21.86 -9.97
N THR A 308 -2.98 -22.60 -8.92
CA THR A 308 -3.04 -24.06 -8.90
C THR A 308 -4.17 -24.49 -7.98
N VAL A 309 -5.13 -25.24 -8.49
CA VAL A 309 -6.27 -25.77 -7.71
C VAL A 309 -6.19 -27.29 -7.69
N THR A 310 -6.28 -27.88 -6.50
CA THR A 310 -6.28 -29.35 -6.35
C THR A 310 -7.67 -29.90 -6.64
N ASP A 311 -7.80 -30.68 -7.71
CA ASP A 311 -9.07 -31.22 -8.19
C ASP A 311 -9.41 -32.61 -7.61
N ASP A 312 -8.38 -33.39 -7.23
CA ASP A 312 -8.48 -34.82 -6.90
C ASP A 312 -9.17 -35.64 -8.00
N ARG A 313 -10.39 -36.12 -7.75
CA ARG A 313 -11.20 -36.94 -8.68
C ARG A 313 -12.30 -36.14 -9.36
N ASN A 314 -12.18 -34.83 -9.42
CA ASN A 314 -13.21 -33.94 -9.95
C ASN A 314 -12.72 -33.27 -11.23
N ALA A 315 -13.66 -32.79 -12.05
CA ALA A 315 -13.32 -31.96 -13.19
C ALA A 315 -12.74 -30.60 -12.74
N PRO A 316 -11.90 -29.97 -13.58
CA PRO A 316 -11.39 -28.62 -13.33
C PRO A 316 -12.52 -27.62 -13.02
N LEU A 317 -12.25 -26.67 -12.13
CA LEU A 317 -13.22 -25.61 -11.84
C LEU A 317 -13.54 -24.79 -13.10
N PRO A 318 -14.83 -24.43 -13.34
CA PRO A 318 -15.24 -23.65 -14.50
C PRO A 318 -14.92 -22.16 -14.30
N ILE A 319 -13.64 -21.79 -14.26
CA ILE A 319 -13.21 -20.39 -14.15
C ILE A 319 -13.34 -19.73 -15.53
N LEU A 320 -14.17 -18.69 -15.62
CA LEU A 320 -14.49 -17.97 -16.86
C LEU A 320 -13.57 -16.77 -17.06
N GLU A 321 -13.29 -16.02 -16.00
CA GLU A 321 -12.47 -14.80 -16.08
C GLU A 321 -11.60 -14.62 -14.85
N PHE A 322 -10.44 -13.99 -15.07
CA PHE A 322 -9.49 -13.59 -14.03
C PHE A 322 -9.38 -12.07 -14.05
N THR A 323 -9.58 -11.44 -12.90
CA THR A 323 -9.43 -9.98 -12.74
C THR A 323 -8.55 -9.70 -11.52
N ALA A 324 -7.39 -9.08 -11.73
CA ALA A 324 -6.61 -8.54 -10.63
C ALA A 324 -7.22 -7.21 -10.18
N GLN A 325 -7.23 -6.94 -8.88
CA GLN A 325 -7.61 -5.63 -8.36
C GLN A 325 -6.56 -5.09 -7.39
N SER A 326 -6.46 -3.77 -7.37
CA SER A 326 -5.67 -3.02 -6.38
C SER A 326 -6.23 -1.64 -6.13
N ALA A 327 -5.88 -1.06 -4.98
CA ALA A 327 -6.14 0.32 -4.68
C ALA A 327 -5.51 1.26 -5.73
N ALA A 328 -6.32 2.21 -6.20
CA ALA A 328 -5.93 3.20 -7.18
C ALA A 328 -4.74 4.04 -6.69
N ARG A 329 -3.73 4.18 -7.55
CA ARG A 329 -2.63 5.14 -7.37
C ARG A 329 -3.04 6.44 -8.03
N GLN A 330 -3.53 7.37 -7.20
CA GLN A 330 -4.12 8.64 -7.60
C GLN A 330 -3.09 9.76 -7.40
N VAL A 331 -2.80 10.51 -8.46
CA VAL A 331 -2.03 11.76 -8.38
C VAL A 331 -2.99 12.92 -8.35
N VAL A 332 -2.87 13.78 -7.33
CA VAL A 332 -3.71 14.98 -7.13
C VAL A 332 -2.83 16.23 -7.14
N PHE A 333 -3.24 17.27 -7.85
CA PHE A 333 -2.54 18.55 -7.90
C PHE A 333 -3.52 19.73 -8.00
N GLU A 334 -3.08 20.92 -7.62
CA GLU A 334 -3.92 22.13 -7.66
C GLU A 334 -4.03 22.65 -9.09
N ALA A 335 -5.26 22.92 -9.55
CA ALA A 335 -5.48 23.39 -10.93
C ALA A 335 -4.81 24.75 -11.18
N GLN A 336 -4.74 25.60 -10.16
CA GLN A 336 -4.09 26.91 -10.20
C GLN A 336 -2.57 26.86 -10.40
N SER A 337 -1.95 25.70 -10.15
CA SER A 337 -0.53 25.48 -10.41
C SER A 337 -0.25 25.14 -11.89
N ALA A 338 -1.29 24.91 -12.68
CA ALA A 338 -1.20 24.67 -14.11
C ALA A 338 -1.57 25.93 -14.90
N GLY A 339 -0.74 26.28 -15.87
CA GLY A 339 -1.01 27.32 -16.85
C GLY A 339 -1.87 26.82 -18.02
N ALA A 340 -1.87 27.59 -19.10
CA ALA A 340 -2.71 27.33 -20.27
C ALA A 340 -2.14 26.25 -21.23
N GLY A 341 -0.97 25.68 -20.92
CA GLY A 341 -0.26 24.68 -21.72
C GLY A 341 -0.69 23.24 -21.42
N PRO A 342 -0.24 22.25 -22.22
CA PRO A 342 -0.50 20.85 -21.95
C PRO A 342 0.33 20.39 -20.74
N ILE A 343 -0.35 19.87 -19.72
CA ILE A 343 0.30 19.26 -18.57
C ILE A 343 0.92 17.93 -19.02
N ARG A 344 2.19 17.72 -18.68
CA ARG A 344 2.95 16.50 -18.98
C ARG A 344 3.28 15.74 -17.71
N VAL A 345 3.01 14.45 -17.72
CA VAL A 345 3.40 13.50 -16.68
C VAL A 345 4.61 12.73 -17.19
N TYR A 346 5.79 13.03 -16.65
CA TYR A 346 7.02 12.30 -16.93
C TYR A 346 7.16 11.12 -15.97
N TYR A 347 7.62 9.96 -16.46
CA TYR A 347 7.78 8.77 -15.63
C TYR A 347 8.85 7.80 -16.14
N GLY A 348 9.26 6.86 -15.29
CA GLY A 348 10.19 5.79 -15.64
C GLY A 348 11.68 6.12 -15.47
N ASN A 349 12.02 7.18 -14.73
CA ASN A 349 13.40 7.47 -14.36
C ASN A 349 13.81 6.61 -13.13
N PRO A 350 14.62 5.55 -13.29
CA PRO A 350 14.92 4.63 -12.20
C PRO A 350 15.66 5.29 -11.02
N ARG A 351 16.39 6.38 -11.27
CA ARG A 351 17.17 7.11 -10.27
C ARG A 351 16.45 8.33 -9.70
N ALA A 352 15.19 8.57 -10.08
CA ALA A 352 14.42 9.67 -9.51
C ALA A 352 14.28 9.52 -8.00
N LEU A 353 14.39 10.64 -7.29
CA LEU A 353 14.10 10.69 -5.86
C LEU A 353 12.58 10.80 -5.66
N ALA A 354 12.08 10.35 -4.51
CA ALA A 354 10.72 10.67 -4.14
C ALA A 354 10.60 12.20 -4.04
N PRO A 355 9.57 12.83 -4.63
CA PRO A 355 9.38 14.27 -4.47
C PRO A 355 8.70 14.54 -3.12
N HIS A 356 9.09 15.64 -2.47
CA HIS A 356 8.54 16.07 -1.18
C HIS A 356 7.96 17.47 -1.34
N TYR A 357 6.64 17.56 -1.49
CA TYR A 357 5.93 18.83 -1.60
C TYR A 357 5.08 19.10 -0.36
N ASP A 358 4.94 20.37 0.01
CA ASP A 358 4.07 20.81 1.11
C ASP A 358 2.57 20.63 0.83
N LEU A 359 2.20 20.34 -0.43
CA LEU A 359 0.81 20.15 -0.84
C LEU A 359 0.13 19.04 -0.02
N ALA A 360 0.84 17.96 0.31
CA ALA A 360 0.29 16.86 1.10
C ALA A 360 -0.22 17.31 2.48
N ALA A 361 0.44 18.28 3.11
CA ALA A 361 0.05 18.80 4.42
C ALA A 361 -1.20 19.69 4.36
N ARG A 362 -1.58 20.17 3.17
CA ARG A 362 -2.70 21.10 2.97
C ARG A 362 -3.98 20.43 2.47
N LEU A 363 -3.90 19.18 1.99
CA LEU A 363 -5.06 18.48 1.44
C LEU A 363 -5.87 17.75 2.54
N PRO A 364 -7.21 17.88 2.55
CA PRO A 364 -8.06 17.08 3.42
C PRO A 364 -8.05 15.59 3.03
N ALA A 365 -8.38 14.72 3.97
CA ALA A 365 -8.46 13.27 3.74
C ALA A 365 -9.49 12.93 2.64
N GLU A 366 -10.67 13.54 2.71
CA GLU A 366 -11.66 13.51 1.64
C GLU A 366 -11.50 14.75 0.76
N LEU A 367 -11.24 14.53 -0.53
CA LEU A 367 -11.09 15.60 -1.50
C LEU A 367 -11.98 15.35 -2.71
N ARG A 368 -12.48 16.43 -3.29
CA ARG A 368 -13.18 16.44 -4.58
C ARG A 368 -12.21 17.00 -5.61
N ALA A 369 -11.67 16.11 -6.44
CA ALA A 369 -10.84 16.46 -7.58
C ALA A 369 -11.55 16.06 -8.87
N LEU A 370 -11.28 16.80 -9.95
CA LEU A 370 -11.79 16.45 -11.26
C LEU A 370 -10.85 15.43 -11.92
N ARG A 371 -11.40 14.26 -12.28
CA ARG A 371 -10.69 13.15 -12.93
C ARG A 371 -10.37 13.46 -14.38
N MET A 372 -9.08 13.54 -14.66
CA MET A 372 -8.53 13.74 -15.98
C MET A 372 -8.06 12.41 -16.58
N PRO A 373 -8.34 12.14 -17.87
CA PRO A 373 -7.78 11.00 -18.55
C PRO A 373 -6.29 11.22 -18.83
N LEU A 374 -5.50 10.15 -18.77
CA LEU A 374 -4.14 10.15 -19.28
C LEU A 374 -4.17 9.98 -20.80
N GLY A 375 -3.45 10.84 -21.52
CA GLY A 375 -3.18 10.66 -22.95
C GLY A 375 -2.25 9.48 -23.24
N PRO A 376 -2.03 9.16 -24.52
CA PRO A 376 -1.15 8.06 -24.92
C PRO A 376 0.30 8.35 -24.53
N ARG A 377 1.09 7.28 -24.30
CA ARG A 377 2.53 7.39 -24.05
C ARG A 377 3.24 8.04 -25.24
N ARG A 378 4.17 8.93 -24.93
CA ARG A 378 5.15 9.49 -25.86
C ARG A 378 6.55 9.30 -25.32
N GLU A 379 7.49 8.98 -26.21
CA GLU A 379 8.90 9.00 -25.86
C GLU A 379 9.38 10.45 -25.71
N ASN A 380 10.29 10.69 -24.77
CA ASN A 380 10.83 12.01 -24.54
C ASN A 380 12.00 12.28 -25.51
N PRO A 381 11.88 13.21 -26.47
CA PRO A 381 12.89 13.42 -27.52
C PRO A 381 14.23 13.96 -26.98
N ILE A 382 14.23 14.55 -25.78
CA ILE A 382 15.44 15.04 -25.11
C ILE A 382 16.01 14.03 -24.12
N TYR A 383 15.46 12.82 -24.04
CA TYR A 383 15.95 11.77 -23.15
C TYR A 383 17.39 11.41 -23.51
N ARG A 384 18.25 11.41 -22.49
CA ARG A 384 19.63 10.96 -22.57
C ARG A 384 19.81 9.87 -21.52
N PRO A 385 19.84 8.58 -21.91
CA PRO A 385 20.10 7.52 -20.96
C PRO A 385 21.47 7.76 -20.33
N GLU A 386 21.57 7.52 -19.02
CA GLU A 386 22.87 7.60 -18.38
C GLU A 386 23.81 6.55 -19.00
N PRO A 387 25.08 6.89 -19.16
CA PRO A 387 25.99 6.02 -19.86
C PRO A 387 26.36 4.86 -18.90
N LYS A 388 26.17 3.61 -19.34
CA LYS A 388 26.36 2.38 -18.56
C LYS A 388 27.68 2.36 -17.77
N PRO A 389 27.82 1.64 -16.64
CA PRO A 389 29.11 1.46 -15.97
C PRO A 389 30.19 0.96 -16.94
N PHE A 390 31.46 1.33 -16.71
CA PHE A 390 32.56 1.00 -17.62
C PHE A 390 32.68 -0.52 -17.88
N SER A 391 32.42 -1.34 -16.86
CA SER A 391 32.41 -2.81 -16.95
C SER A 391 31.39 -3.34 -17.96
N GLU A 392 30.22 -2.71 -18.08
CA GLU A 392 29.21 -3.08 -19.08
C GLU A 392 29.53 -2.50 -20.47
N ARG A 393 30.24 -1.37 -20.54
CA ARG A 393 30.68 -0.80 -21.82
C ARG A 393 31.84 -1.56 -22.46
N SER A 394 32.62 -2.29 -21.67
CA SER A 394 33.79 -3.04 -22.16
C SER A 394 33.87 -4.44 -21.52
N PRO A 395 32.97 -5.37 -21.89
CA PRO A 395 32.98 -6.74 -21.35
C PRO A 395 34.29 -7.49 -21.62
N TRP A 396 34.95 -7.15 -22.74
CA TRP A 396 36.25 -7.72 -23.15
C TRP A 396 37.37 -7.47 -22.13
N LEU A 397 37.28 -6.38 -21.37
CA LEU A 397 38.31 -5.97 -20.41
C LEU A 397 38.36 -6.93 -19.21
N VAL A 398 37.22 -7.52 -18.84
CA VAL A 398 37.14 -8.61 -17.87
C VAL A 398 37.93 -9.82 -18.36
N TYR A 399 37.75 -10.22 -19.64
CA TYR A 399 38.50 -11.32 -20.23
C TYR A 399 40.00 -11.03 -20.36
N VAL A 400 40.39 -9.77 -20.62
CA VAL A 400 41.80 -9.37 -20.66
C VAL A 400 42.45 -9.43 -19.28
N VAL A 401 41.78 -8.92 -18.24
CA VAL A 401 42.28 -9.03 -16.85
C VAL A 401 42.38 -10.50 -16.43
N LEU A 402 41.38 -11.32 -16.77
CA LEU A 402 41.40 -12.75 -16.49
C LEU A 402 42.55 -13.46 -17.21
N GLY A 403 42.75 -13.17 -18.51
CA GLY A 403 43.84 -13.73 -19.30
C GLY A 403 45.22 -13.34 -18.75
N ALA A 404 45.40 -12.07 -18.37
CA ALA A 404 46.63 -11.61 -17.75
C ALA A 404 46.88 -12.31 -16.40
N ALA A 405 45.85 -12.44 -15.55
CA ALA A 405 45.95 -13.16 -14.29
C ALA A 405 46.31 -14.65 -14.51
N SER A 406 45.71 -15.31 -15.50
CA SER A 406 46.05 -16.69 -15.87
C SER A 406 47.50 -16.83 -16.33
N LEU A 407 48.03 -15.89 -17.12
CA LEU A 407 49.43 -15.89 -17.56
C LEU A 407 50.40 -15.70 -16.38
N VAL A 408 50.08 -14.79 -15.46
CA VAL A 408 50.87 -14.60 -14.23
C VAL A 408 50.86 -15.87 -13.39
N LEU A 409 49.71 -16.50 -13.20
CA LEU A 409 49.60 -17.76 -12.46
C LEU A 409 50.41 -18.88 -13.12
N ALA A 410 50.35 -19.00 -14.44
CA ALA A 410 51.15 -19.97 -15.21
C ALA A 410 52.66 -19.70 -15.06
N ALA A 411 53.09 -18.45 -15.08
CA ALA A 411 54.48 -18.08 -14.87
C ALA A 411 54.96 -18.43 -13.45
N ILE A 412 54.13 -18.19 -12.43
CA ILE A 412 54.44 -18.58 -11.05
C ILE A 412 54.57 -20.11 -10.94
N LEU A 413 53.63 -20.87 -11.49
CA LEU A 413 53.68 -22.33 -11.49
C LEU A 413 54.95 -22.86 -12.20
N LEU A 414 55.30 -22.30 -13.36
CA LEU A 414 56.52 -22.66 -14.08
C LEU A 414 57.79 -22.33 -13.27
N SER A 415 57.80 -21.20 -12.55
CA SER A 415 58.92 -20.81 -11.69
C SER A 415 59.10 -21.77 -10.52
N LEU A 416 58.01 -22.22 -9.89
CA LEU A 416 58.02 -23.18 -8.79
C LEU A 416 58.52 -24.55 -9.25
N VAL A 417 58.08 -25.03 -10.42
CA VAL A 417 58.54 -26.31 -11.00
C VAL A 417 60.04 -26.27 -11.31
N ARG A 418 60.56 -25.14 -11.84
CA ARG A 418 61.99 -24.97 -12.09
C ARG A 418 62.80 -24.93 -10.79
N ALA A 419 62.27 -24.28 -9.75
CA ALA A 419 62.91 -24.24 -8.44
C ALA A 419 62.99 -25.65 -7.80
N SER A 420 61.91 -26.44 -7.87
CA SER A 420 61.91 -27.82 -7.35
C SER A 420 62.79 -28.78 -8.15
N ALA A 421 62.96 -28.56 -9.46
CA ALA A 421 63.88 -29.36 -10.28
C ALA A 421 65.37 -29.05 -9.96
N GLY A 422 65.67 -27.83 -9.49
CA GLY A 422 66.99 -27.44 -9.02
C GLY A 422 67.43 -28.20 -7.75
N GLU A 423 66.51 -28.44 -6.81
CA GLU A 423 66.80 -29.19 -5.58
C GLU A 423 67.03 -30.69 -5.83
N ALA A 424 66.34 -31.30 -6.81
CA ALA A 424 66.53 -32.71 -7.15
C ALA A 424 67.92 -33.03 -7.75
N THR A 425 68.61 -32.01 -8.28
CA THR A 425 69.96 -32.18 -8.87
C THR A 425 71.08 -31.94 -7.85
N GLY A 426 70.77 -31.46 -6.64
CA GLY A 426 71.74 -31.20 -5.57
C GLY A 426 71.99 -32.40 -4.62
N LEU A 427 71.19 -33.47 -4.69
CA LEU A 427 71.27 -34.61 -3.78
C LEU A 427 72.18 -35.77 -4.26
N THR A 428 72.84 -35.65 -5.42
CA THR A 428 73.76 -36.68 -5.96
C THR A 428 75.24 -36.35 -5.82
N ALA A 429 75.60 -35.29 -5.10
CA ALA A 429 77.00 -34.85 -4.95
C ALA A 429 77.45 -34.77 -3.48
N GLU A 430 77.40 -35.86 -2.73
CA GLU A 430 78.27 -36.01 -1.54
C GLU A 430 78.61 -37.49 -1.31
N ALA A 431 79.83 -37.88 -1.73
CA ALA A 431 80.43 -39.17 -1.42
C ALA A 431 81.22 -39.06 -0.11
N PRO A 432 81.12 -40.01 0.84
CA PRO A 432 82.00 -40.01 1.99
C PRO A 432 83.35 -40.62 1.61
N ARG A 433 84.43 -39.86 1.84
CA ARG A 433 85.78 -40.42 1.97
C ARG A 433 85.86 -41.21 3.27
N ARG A 434 86.24 -42.48 3.18
CA ARG A 434 87.32 -43.08 3.97
C ARG A 434 87.86 -44.32 3.26
#